data_AF-A0A7S3F2U3-F1
#
_entry.id   AF-A0A7S3F2U3-F1
#
_cell.length_a   1.000
_cell.length_b   1.000
_cell.length_c   1.000
_cell.angle_alpha   90.00
_cell.angle_beta   90.00
_cell.angle_gamma   90.00
#
_symmetry.space_group_name_H-M   'P 1'
#
loop_
_entity.id
_entity.type
_entity.pdbx_description
1 polymer ?
#
loop_
_entity_poly.entity_id
_entity_poly.type
_entity_poly.pdbx_seq_one_letter_code
_entity_poly.pdbx_strand_id
1 'polypeptide(L)'
;SPCGSEFAWDSTGHEEIHTWLLRFNLTREASMTVAAVTAYTSLSAHWAYSGSARRWWDFVINGDERHLGGSNERVLHHYAGALNSIPLFDQALLTPSDGWLWRLAGSAAGGTLTNIRADGSASMGLHSDP
;
A
#
# COMPACT_ATOMS: atom_id res chain seq x y z
N SER A 1 17.96 0.71 2.48
CA SER A 1 17.18 0.88 1.24
C SER A 1 16.88 2.37 1.08
N PRO A 2 16.91 2.97 -0.13
CA PRO A 2 16.75 4.42 -0.32
C PRO A 2 15.33 4.95 -0.03
N CYS A 3 14.40 4.08 0.40
CA CYS A 3 12.99 4.41 0.61
C CYS A 3 12.61 4.36 2.10
N GLY A 4 13.45 4.93 2.97
CA GLY A 4 13.17 5.03 4.40
C GLY A 4 12.53 6.38 4.71
N SER A 5 11.23 6.40 4.97
CA SER A 5 10.59 7.42 5.80
C SER A 5 11.07 7.23 7.26
N GLU A 6 10.75 8.18 8.16
CA GLU A 6 11.24 8.22 9.56
C GLU A 6 11.00 6.92 10.35
N PHE A 7 10.10 6.05 9.87
CA PHE A 7 9.82 4.73 10.42
C PHE A 7 9.87 3.63 9.35
N ALA A 8 10.42 2.45 9.67
CA ALA A 8 10.61 1.33 8.72
C ALA A 8 9.32 0.70 8.15
N TRP A 9 8.15 1.07 8.68
CA TRP A 9 6.82 0.66 8.20
C TRP A 9 6.08 1.77 7.46
N ASP A 10 6.64 2.98 7.42
CA ASP A 10 6.01 4.07 6.73
C ASP A 10 6.35 4.03 5.22
N SER A 11 5.29 4.08 4.42
CA SER A 11 5.28 3.77 2.99
C SER A 11 5.00 5.01 2.16
N THR A 12 4.71 6.15 2.80
CA THR A 12 4.54 7.43 2.12
C THR A 12 5.83 7.84 1.41
N GLY A 13 5.75 8.20 0.13
CA GLY A 13 6.86 8.69 -0.69
C GLY A 13 7.47 7.67 -1.66
N HIS A 14 7.09 6.38 -1.62
CA HIS A 14 7.57 5.41 -2.62
C HIS A 14 7.07 5.75 -4.03
N GLU A 15 5.87 6.30 -4.14
CA GLU A 15 5.29 6.82 -5.38
C GLU A 15 6.15 7.94 -5.98
N GLU A 16 6.50 8.95 -5.17
CA GLU A 16 7.29 10.08 -5.62
C GLU A 16 8.71 9.66 -6.02
N ILE A 17 9.36 8.80 -5.22
CA ILE A 17 10.68 8.25 -5.53
C ILE A 17 10.66 7.50 -6.86
N HIS A 18 9.68 6.60 -7.07
CA HIS A 18 9.60 5.83 -8.30
C HIS A 18 9.43 6.72 -9.54
N THR A 19 8.47 7.65 -9.50
CA THR A 19 8.15 8.54 -10.62
C THR A 19 9.33 9.43 -10.98
N TRP A 20 10.05 10.00 -10.00
CA TRP A 20 11.24 10.81 -10.28
C TRP A 20 12.41 9.99 -10.83
N LEU A 21 12.65 8.78 -10.33
CA LEU A 21 13.71 7.91 -10.86
C LEU A 21 13.46 7.56 -12.33
N LEU A 22 12.21 7.24 -12.70
CA LEU A 22 11.84 7.06 -14.11
C LEU A 22 12.06 8.34 -14.92
N ARG A 23 11.65 9.51 -14.39
CA ARG A 23 11.82 10.81 -15.06
C ARG A 23 13.29 11.15 -15.39
N PHE A 24 14.23 10.65 -14.58
CA PHE A 24 15.68 10.83 -14.76
C PHE A 24 16.40 9.63 -15.40
N ASN A 25 15.66 8.65 -15.95
CA ASN A 25 16.20 7.44 -16.56
C ASN A 25 17.02 6.55 -15.59
N LEU A 26 16.75 6.62 -14.29
CA LEU A 26 17.34 5.79 -13.24
C LEU A 26 16.51 4.51 -13.03
N THR A 27 16.43 3.69 -14.07
CA THR A 27 15.51 2.53 -14.15
C THR A 27 15.87 1.41 -13.17
N ARG A 28 17.17 1.26 -12.85
CA ARG A 28 17.64 0.28 -11.87
C ARG A 28 17.13 0.63 -10.47
N GLU A 29 17.25 1.89 -10.08
CA GLU A 29 16.79 2.41 -8.80
C GLU A 29 15.26 2.37 -8.73
N ALA A 30 14.55 2.73 -9.80
CA ALA A 30 13.09 2.61 -9.86
C ALA A 30 12.63 1.16 -9.62
N SER A 31 13.33 0.19 -10.21
CA SER A 31 13.05 -1.24 -9.99
C SER A 31 13.27 -1.66 -8.53
N MET A 32 14.18 -1.03 -7.79
CA MET A 32 14.37 -1.29 -6.35
C MET A 32 13.17 -0.80 -5.54
N THR A 33 12.54 0.32 -5.92
CA THR A 33 11.31 0.81 -5.29
C THR A 33 10.16 -0.17 -5.48
N VAL A 34 9.98 -0.70 -6.69
CA VAL A 34 8.98 -1.74 -6.98
C VAL A 34 9.27 -3.01 -6.17
N ALA A 35 10.53 -3.45 -6.11
CA ALA A 35 10.92 -4.62 -5.31
C ALA A 35 10.63 -4.41 -3.81
N ALA A 36 10.83 -3.21 -3.29
CA ALA A 36 10.50 -2.88 -1.91
C ALA A 36 8.98 -2.96 -1.68
N VAL A 37 8.18 -2.30 -2.53
CA VAL A 37 6.70 -2.28 -2.43
C VAL A 37 6.11 -3.69 -2.49
N THR A 38 6.59 -4.49 -3.44
CA THR A 38 6.10 -5.86 -3.65
C THR A 38 6.44 -6.81 -2.50
N ALA A 39 7.52 -6.55 -1.75
CA ALA A 39 7.92 -7.38 -0.61
C ALA A 39 6.93 -7.36 0.56
N TYR A 40 6.11 -6.32 0.68
CA TYR A 40 5.13 -6.19 1.77
C TYR A 40 3.68 -6.03 1.29
N THR A 41 3.42 -6.06 -0.01
CA THR A 41 2.07 -6.01 -0.59
C THR A 41 1.67 -7.41 -1.05
N SER A 42 0.65 -8.01 -0.43
CA SER A 42 0.24 -9.38 -0.74
C SER A 42 -0.71 -9.48 -1.93
N LEU A 43 -0.54 -10.48 -2.79
CA LEU A 43 -1.55 -10.90 -3.78
C LEU A 43 -2.22 -12.21 -3.33
N SER A 44 -3.09 -12.10 -2.33
CA SER A 44 -3.86 -13.24 -1.82
C SER A 44 -5.25 -13.31 -2.46
N ALA A 45 -5.82 -14.51 -2.59
CA ALA A 45 -7.21 -14.73 -2.99
C ALA A 45 -8.19 -14.42 -1.85
N HIS A 46 -8.04 -13.25 -1.22
CA HIS A 46 -8.87 -12.78 -0.13
C HIS A 46 -9.02 -11.26 -0.23
N TRP A 47 -10.26 -10.76 -0.20
CA TRP A 47 -10.56 -9.34 -0.42
C TRP A 47 -9.78 -8.42 0.53
N ALA A 48 -9.62 -8.81 1.79
CA ALA A 48 -8.96 -7.99 2.78
C ALA A 48 -7.42 -7.96 2.66
N TYR A 49 -6.83 -9.00 2.06
CA TYR A 49 -5.36 -9.15 2.01
C TYR A 49 -4.80 -8.85 0.62
N SER A 50 -5.57 -9.03 -0.45
CA SER A 50 -5.13 -8.71 -1.81
C SER A 50 -4.87 -7.21 -1.93
N GLY A 51 -3.65 -6.81 -2.30
CA GLY A 51 -3.25 -5.42 -2.40
C GLY A 51 -3.08 -4.69 -1.05
N SER A 52 -3.38 -5.33 0.08
CA SER A 52 -3.18 -4.73 1.40
C SER A 52 -1.71 -4.83 1.79
N ALA A 53 -1.01 -3.69 1.69
CA ALA A 53 0.30 -3.51 2.29
C ALA A 53 0.27 -3.85 3.78
N ARG A 54 1.24 -4.64 4.26
CA ARG A 54 1.33 -4.98 5.67
C ARG A 54 1.65 -3.74 6.50
N ARG A 55 0.71 -3.30 7.34
CA ARG A 55 0.84 -2.12 8.20
C ARG A 55 0.28 -2.37 9.60
N TRP A 56 0.83 -1.65 10.56
CA TRP A 56 0.53 -1.72 12.00
C TRP A 56 0.58 -0.31 12.58
N TRP A 57 0.10 -0.13 13.80
CA TRP A 57 0.19 1.11 14.60
C TRP A 57 -0.69 2.28 14.14
N ASP A 58 -1.18 2.28 12.90
CA ASP A 58 -2.00 3.38 12.36
C ASP A 58 -3.27 3.63 13.21
N PHE A 59 -3.91 2.59 13.74
CA PHE A 59 -5.05 2.75 14.66
C PHE A 59 -4.65 3.31 16.03
N VAL A 60 -3.48 2.94 16.55
CA VAL A 60 -2.99 3.44 17.86
C VAL A 60 -2.70 4.94 17.79
N ILE A 61 -2.25 5.43 16.63
CA ILE A 61 -1.84 6.83 16.46
C ILE A 61 -3.01 7.71 16.03
N ASN A 62 -3.89 7.19 15.16
CA ASN A 62 -4.86 8.01 14.45
C ASN A 62 -6.32 7.50 14.58
N GLY A 63 -6.55 6.33 15.19
CA GLY A 63 -7.87 5.74 15.39
C GLY A 63 -8.51 6.13 16.74
N ASP A 64 -9.80 5.82 16.92
CA ASP A 64 -10.44 5.95 18.24
C ASP A 64 -9.92 4.84 19.17
N GLU A 65 -9.08 5.22 20.13
CA GLU A 65 -8.38 4.36 21.09
C GLU A 65 -9.31 3.43 21.89
N ARG A 66 -10.61 3.76 21.98
CA ARG A 66 -11.60 3.03 22.80
C ARG A 66 -11.75 1.55 22.42
N HIS A 67 -11.32 1.14 21.23
CA HIS A 67 -11.50 -0.23 20.73
C HIS A 67 -10.21 -1.06 20.66
N LEU A 68 -9.03 -0.46 20.85
CA LEU A 68 -7.77 -1.19 20.64
C LEU A 68 -7.32 -1.99 21.87
N GLY A 69 -7.79 -1.65 23.08
CA GLY A 69 -7.40 -2.36 24.31
C GLY A 69 -5.88 -2.41 24.56
N GLY A 70 -5.10 -1.52 23.94
CA GLY A 70 -3.62 -1.55 23.95
C GLY A 70 -2.99 -2.52 22.94
N SER A 71 -3.78 -3.18 22.09
CA SER A 71 -3.29 -4.07 21.04
C SER A 71 -2.83 -3.28 19.82
N ASN A 72 -1.69 -3.69 19.28
CA ASN A 72 -1.23 -3.23 17.99
C ASN A 72 -1.62 -4.25 16.93
N GLU A 73 -2.76 -4.02 16.29
CA GLU A 73 -3.28 -4.87 15.24
C GLU A 73 -2.90 -4.41 13.84
N ARG A 74 -3.05 -5.31 12.86
CA ARG A 74 -2.79 -4.99 11.46
C ARG A 74 -3.91 -4.14 10.92
N VAL A 75 -3.56 -3.11 10.16
CA VAL A 75 -4.52 -2.29 9.44
C VAL A 75 -4.67 -2.79 8.01
N LEU A 76 -5.88 -3.20 7.65
CA LEU A 76 -6.22 -3.65 6.30
C LEU A 76 -6.62 -2.44 5.46
N HIS A 77 -6.19 -2.44 4.20
CA HIS A 77 -6.50 -1.39 3.21
C HIS A 77 -6.27 0.04 3.69
N HIS A 78 -5.23 0.28 4.50
CA HIS A 78 -4.87 1.64 4.91
C HIS A 78 -4.58 2.54 3.69
N TYR A 79 -5.00 3.80 3.71
CA TYR A 79 -4.90 4.70 2.55
C TYR A 79 -3.47 4.85 2.02
N ALA A 80 -2.47 4.96 2.91
CA ALA A 80 -1.07 5.06 2.51
C ALA A 80 -0.56 3.80 1.80
N GLY A 81 -1.18 2.64 2.08
CA GLY A 81 -0.92 1.40 1.35
C GLY A 81 -1.41 1.43 -0.09
N ALA A 82 -2.42 2.23 -0.43
CA ALA A 82 -2.87 2.37 -1.81
C ALA A 82 -2.00 3.29 -2.66
N LEU A 83 -1.19 4.17 -2.06
CA LEU A 83 -0.20 4.95 -2.81
C LEU A 83 0.80 4.02 -3.53
N ASN A 84 1.04 2.83 -2.99
CA ASN A 84 1.83 1.79 -3.63
C ASN A 84 1.26 1.31 -4.97
N SER A 85 -0.03 1.54 -5.26
CA SER A 85 -0.59 1.22 -6.58
C SER A 85 0.05 2.04 -7.70
N ILE A 86 0.54 3.26 -7.41
CA ILE A 86 1.15 4.15 -8.40
C ILE A 86 2.44 3.55 -8.99
N PRO A 87 3.48 3.23 -8.19
CA PRO A 87 4.70 2.63 -8.72
C PRO A 87 4.44 1.24 -9.35
N LEU A 88 3.43 0.51 -8.87
CA LEU A 88 3.03 -0.77 -9.46
C LEU A 88 2.39 -0.59 -10.84
N PHE A 89 1.53 0.41 -11.02
CA PHE A 89 0.95 0.73 -12.34
C PHE A 89 1.98 1.27 -13.30
N ASP A 90 2.86 2.18 -12.86
CA ASP A 90 3.98 2.67 -13.69
C ASP A 90 4.83 1.50 -14.18
N GLN A 91 5.19 0.57 -13.30
CA GLN A 91 5.94 -0.61 -13.69
C GLN A 91 5.15 -1.53 -14.63
N ALA A 92 3.85 -1.76 -14.35
CA ALA A 92 2.99 -2.58 -15.21
C ALA A 92 2.86 -2.00 -16.63
N LEU A 93 2.86 -0.67 -16.78
CA LEU A 93 2.89 0.01 -18.07
C LEU A 93 4.21 -0.21 -18.81
N LEU A 94 5.34 -0.29 -18.11
CA LEU A 94 6.66 -0.61 -18.68
C LEU A 94 6.80 -2.10 -19.04
N THR A 95 6.10 -2.98 -18.32
CA THR A 95 6.12 -4.44 -18.53
C THR A 95 4.70 -4.98 -18.76
N PRO A 96 4.03 -4.62 -19.88
CA PRO A 96 2.60 -4.87 -20.04
C PRO A 96 2.21 -6.36 -20.11
N SER A 97 3.18 -7.25 -20.38
CA SER A 97 2.98 -8.70 -20.36
C SER A 97 2.98 -9.31 -18.95
N ASP A 98 3.37 -8.56 -17.91
CA ASP A 98 3.36 -9.02 -16.53
C ASP A 98 1.95 -8.91 -15.93
N GLY A 99 1.16 -9.97 -16.10
CA GLY A 99 -0.19 -10.04 -15.54
C GLY A 99 -0.24 -10.08 -14.01
N TRP A 100 0.86 -10.43 -13.33
CA TRP A 100 0.93 -10.42 -11.87
C TRP A 100 0.98 -8.99 -11.34
N LEU A 101 1.80 -8.13 -11.97
CA LEU A 101 1.88 -6.70 -11.62
C LEU A 101 0.54 -6.00 -11.82
N TRP A 102 -0.16 -6.24 -12.93
CA TRP A 102 -1.49 -5.67 -13.16
C TRP A 102 -2.50 -6.06 -12.08
N ARG A 103 -2.50 -7.32 -11.66
CA ARG A 103 -3.38 -7.80 -10.59
C ARG A 103 -3.03 -7.17 -9.25
N LEU A 104 -1.74 -7.10 -8.91
CA LEU A 104 -1.29 -6.49 -7.66
C LEU A 104 -1.64 -4.99 -7.61
N ALA A 105 -1.36 -4.25 -8.68
CA ALA A 105 -1.68 -2.83 -8.79
C ALA A 105 -3.20 -2.57 -8.66
N GLY A 106 -4.00 -3.35 -9.41
CA GLY A 106 -5.46 -3.28 -9.35
C GLY A 106 -6.02 -3.62 -7.96
N SER A 107 -5.51 -4.65 -7.30
CA SER A 107 -5.91 -4.99 -5.94
C SER A 107 -5.52 -3.89 -4.93
N ALA A 108 -4.32 -3.31 -5.05
CA ALA A 108 -3.85 -2.26 -4.15
C ALA A 108 -4.70 -0.98 -4.28
N ALA A 109 -5.09 -0.61 -5.50
CA ALA A 109 -5.99 0.51 -5.75
C ALA A 109 -7.44 0.21 -5.33
N GLY A 110 -7.94 -1.00 -5.63
CA GLY A 110 -9.32 -1.38 -5.33
C GLY A 110 -9.59 -1.60 -3.84
N GLY A 111 -8.60 -2.08 -3.08
CA GLY A 111 -8.74 -2.38 -1.66
C GLY A 111 -9.14 -1.17 -0.83
N THR A 112 -8.58 0.01 -1.09
CA THR A 112 -8.91 1.24 -0.35
C THR A 112 -10.30 1.78 -0.62
N LEU A 113 -10.94 1.43 -1.75
CA LEU A 113 -12.34 1.79 -2.00
C LEU A 113 -13.28 1.16 -0.96
N THR A 114 -12.87 0.05 -0.33
CA THR A 114 -13.65 -0.58 0.74
C THR A 114 -13.76 0.27 2.01
N ASN A 115 -12.91 1.31 2.14
CA ASN A 115 -12.97 2.25 3.25
C ASN A 115 -14.05 3.31 3.09
N ILE A 116 -14.69 3.42 1.91
CA ILE A 116 -15.76 4.37 1.66
C ILE A 116 -17.09 3.63 1.73
N ARG A 117 -17.94 4.05 2.65
CA ARG A 117 -19.27 3.49 2.84
C ARG A 117 -20.25 4.07 1.82
N ALA A 118 -21.37 3.38 1.60
CA ALA A 118 -22.39 3.80 0.63
C ALA A 118 -23.00 5.19 0.89
N ASP A 119 -22.93 5.69 2.13
CA ASP A 119 -23.37 7.04 2.52
C ASP A 119 -22.29 8.12 2.35
N GLY A 120 -21.10 7.75 1.87
CA GLY A 120 -19.97 8.64 1.66
C GLY A 120 -19.07 8.85 2.88
N SER A 121 -19.39 8.23 4.03
CA SER A 121 -18.49 8.22 5.18
C SER A 121 -17.24 7.39 4.88
N ALA A 122 -16.08 7.81 5.39
CA ALA A 122 -14.78 7.18 5.13
C ALA A 122 -14.13 6.67 6.43
N SER A 123 -13.38 5.58 6.31
CA SER A 123 -12.45 5.09 7.32
C SER A 123 -11.00 5.24 6.82
N MET A 124 -10.05 5.27 7.75
CA MET A 124 -8.63 5.18 7.42
C MET A 124 -8.17 3.77 7.04
N GLY A 125 -8.93 2.74 7.43
CA GLY A 125 -8.64 1.33 7.19
C GLY A 125 -9.61 0.41 7.94
N LEU A 126 -9.33 -0.88 7.93
CA LEU A 126 -10.16 -1.90 8.58
C LEU A 126 -9.36 -2.69 9.61
N HIS A 127 -10.01 -2.95 10.75
CA HIS A 127 -9.45 -3.78 11.80
C HIS A 127 -9.30 -5.24 11.33
N SER A 128 -8.18 -5.87 11.66
CA SER A 128 -7.89 -7.27 11.29
C SER A 128 -8.16 -8.28 12.40
N ASP A 129 -8.36 -7.80 13.62
CA ASP A 129 -8.65 -8.59 14.83
C ASP A 129 -9.81 -7.95 15.62
N PRO A 130 -11.06 -8.09 15.13
CA PRO A 130 -12.23 -7.36 15.63
C PRO A 130 -12.91 -7.97 16.87
#